data_AF-A0A3P1B5F4-F1
#
_entry.id   AF-A0A3P1B5F4-F1
#
_cell.length_a   1.000
_cell.length_b   1.000
_cell.length_c   1.000
_cell.angle_alpha   90.00
_cell.angle_beta   90.00
_cell.angle_gamma   90.00
#
_symmetry.space_group_name_H-M   'P 1'
#
loop_
_entity.id
_entity.type
_entity.pdbx_description
1 polymer ?
#
loop_
_entity_poly.entity_id
_entity_poly.type
_entity_poly.pdbx_seq_one_letter_code
_entity_poly.pdbx_strand_id
1 'polypeptide(L)'
;MLQKYLSLLLLCAPLLTSAQHTVEDQPKENLQNEGLTEFENFIKHYTEKLQEIAKKKPKAANSSKFTAEESKAYREHYQKEKKVKNEIEVAKFTFIEQNKNNKYTQVLINEKLNGIYEEVNYNLLETFYKGLSQSNKNSENGKKLDAFLKEYASVKIGAKVADFSLPDTKKKQQTLYNNLGKYTIIYFWASWCAPCRKENPNTVALFKKYKNKGLKIIAISLDTDEQQWKNTIEKDHLSWLQLSNLKGWNEPLLQHFKITSIPKAIILDKKGNIVAKDLKGEDLSNKLDELLGKK
;
A
#
# COMPACT_ATOMS: atom_id res chain seq x y z
N MET A 1 16.69 -2.73 7.21
CA MET A 1 16.09 -1.61 6.43
C MET A 1 14.76 -1.07 6.98
N LEU A 2 14.16 -1.64 8.03
CA LEU A 2 12.94 -1.12 8.67
C LEU A 2 13.18 -0.03 9.75
N GLN A 3 14.42 0.43 9.92
CA GLN A 3 14.81 1.30 11.04
C GLN A 3 14.88 2.80 10.66
N LYS A 4 14.69 3.15 9.37
CA LYS A 4 14.75 4.55 8.89
C LYS A 4 13.39 5.26 8.83
N TYR A 5 12.27 4.54 8.97
CA TYR A 5 10.92 5.14 8.88
C TYR A 5 10.21 5.30 10.23
N LEU A 6 10.81 4.80 11.32
CA LEU A 6 10.24 4.95 12.67
C LEU A 6 10.68 6.24 13.38
N SER A 7 11.59 7.02 12.77
CA SER A 7 12.17 8.24 13.35
C SER A 7 11.46 9.54 12.96
N LEU A 8 10.42 9.51 12.11
CA LEU A 8 9.71 10.74 11.71
C LEU A 8 8.45 11.05 12.54
N LEU A 9 7.96 10.13 13.37
CA LEU A 9 6.73 10.33 14.17
C LEU A 9 6.98 10.53 15.68
N LEU A 10 8.24 10.70 16.09
CA LEU A 10 8.64 10.84 17.50
C LEU A 10 9.55 12.05 17.78
N LEU A 11 9.65 13.03 16.88
CA LEU A 11 10.52 14.21 17.03
C LEU A 11 9.79 15.57 16.97
N CYS A 12 8.57 15.64 17.50
CA CYS A 12 7.97 16.94 17.85
C CYS A 12 8.03 17.17 19.38
N ALA A 13 9.16 17.76 19.77
CA ALA A 13 9.44 18.58 20.96
C ALA A 13 9.50 17.95 22.37
N PRO A 14 10.30 18.50 23.33
CA PRO A 14 11.23 19.65 23.22
C PRO A 14 12.68 19.34 23.65
N LEU A 15 13.66 20.02 23.05
CA LEU A 15 14.93 20.31 23.72
C LEU A 15 15.28 21.78 23.49
N LEU A 16 14.90 22.59 24.46
CA LEU A 16 15.53 23.88 24.74
C LEU A 16 16.91 23.59 25.35
N THR A 17 17.99 23.95 24.67
CA THR A 17 19.21 24.43 25.35
C THR A 17 20.05 25.26 24.38
N SER A 18 20.61 26.32 24.95
CA SER A 18 21.31 27.46 24.39
C SER A 18 22.52 27.17 23.49
N ALA A 19 22.67 27.95 22.41
CA ALA A 19 23.95 28.52 22.01
C ALA A 19 23.71 29.73 21.08
N GLN A 20 24.26 30.88 21.46
CA GLN A 20 24.30 32.11 20.67
C GLN A 20 25.30 31.94 19.51
N HIS A 21 24.90 32.25 18.28
CA HIS A 21 25.58 33.22 17.41
C HIS A 21 24.79 33.46 16.10
N THR A 22 24.92 34.69 15.64
CA THR A 22 24.11 35.50 14.73
C THR A 22 24.31 35.20 13.24
N VAL A 23 23.22 35.11 12.45
CA VAL A 23 23.05 35.67 11.08
C VAL A 23 21.55 35.90 10.80
N GLU A 24 21.25 37.00 10.11
CA GLU A 24 19.98 37.73 9.91
C GLU A 24 18.76 37.00 9.30
N ASP A 25 17.60 37.35 9.88
CA ASP A 25 16.26 37.61 9.33
C ASP A 25 15.77 36.99 8.00
N GLN A 26 14.89 36.00 8.15
CA GLN A 26 13.58 35.91 7.47
C GLN A 26 12.56 35.31 8.46
N PRO A 27 11.33 35.83 8.60
CA PRO A 27 10.36 35.27 9.53
C PRO A 27 9.82 33.95 8.98
N LYS A 28 10.36 32.82 9.43
CA LYS A 28 9.67 31.52 9.34
C LYS A 28 8.53 31.54 10.35
N GLU A 29 7.43 32.14 9.95
CA GLU A 29 6.22 32.25 10.73
C GLU A 29 5.71 30.85 11.14
N ASN A 30 5.33 30.76 12.41
CA ASN A 30 5.09 29.57 13.23
C ASN A 30 3.78 28.83 12.86
N LEU A 31 3.59 28.47 11.59
CA LEU A 31 2.41 27.78 11.05
C LEU A 31 2.18 26.36 11.63
N GLN A 32 3.17 25.79 12.33
CA GLN A 32 3.11 24.42 12.87
C GLN A 32 2.32 24.29 14.19
N ASN A 33 2.03 25.38 14.91
CA ASN A 33 1.45 25.28 16.25
C ASN A 33 -0.03 25.69 16.36
N GLU A 34 -0.59 26.41 15.39
CA GLU A 34 -2.02 26.75 15.37
C GLU A 34 -2.85 25.58 14.82
N GLY A 35 -3.59 24.91 15.72
CA GLY A 35 -4.48 23.78 15.39
C GLY A 35 -3.86 22.40 15.58
N LEU A 36 -2.53 22.30 15.73
CA LEU A 36 -1.85 21.04 16.07
C LEU A 36 -2.31 20.52 17.43
N THR A 37 -2.33 21.36 18.47
CA THR A 37 -2.76 20.94 19.81
C THR A 37 -4.21 20.46 19.84
N GLU A 38 -5.09 21.10 19.06
CA GLU A 38 -6.49 20.68 18.93
C GLU A 38 -6.59 19.29 18.27
N PHE A 39 -5.82 19.07 17.21
CA PHE A 39 -5.71 17.77 16.55
C PHE A 39 -5.11 16.70 17.47
N GLU A 40 -4.00 16.99 18.16
CA GLU A 40 -3.35 16.07 19.09
C GLU A 40 -4.30 15.65 20.20
N ASN A 41 -5.04 16.60 20.78
CA ASN A 41 -6.09 16.31 21.75
C ASN A 41 -7.21 15.45 21.15
N PHE A 42 -7.62 15.74 19.91
CA PHE A 42 -8.66 14.97 19.20
C PHE A 42 -8.26 13.50 19.01
N ILE A 43 -6.99 13.23 18.67
CA ILE A 43 -6.52 11.85 18.42
C ILE A 43 -5.92 11.16 19.66
N LYS A 44 -5.77 11.86 20.79
CA LYS A 44 -5.04 11.42 21.98
C LYS A 44 -5.43 10.03 22.46
N HIS A 45 -6.73 9.76 22.57
CA HIS A 45 -7.21 8.45 23.01
C HIS A 45 -6.72 7.30 22.11
N TYR A 46 -6.68 7.54 20.79
CA TYR A 46 -6.23 6.53 19.83
C TYR A 46 -4.71 6.34 19.87
N THR A 47 -3.94 7.43 20.05
CA THR A 47 -2.48 7.35 20.14
C THR A 47 -2.04 6.66 21.43
N GLU A 48 -2.71 6.93 22.56
CA GLU A 48 -2.51 6.20 23.82
C GLU A 48 -2.85 4.71 23.67
N LYS A 49 -3.98 4.38 23.04
CA LYS A 49 -4.34 2.98 22.74
C LYS A 49 -3.29 2.29 21.87
N LEU A 50 -2.74 2.97 20.88
CA LEU A 50 -1.67 2.44 20.03
C LEU A 50 -0.37 2.22 20.82
N GLN A 51 -0.01 3.14 21.71
CA GLN A 51 1.14 3.01 22.59
C GLN A 51 1.00 1.81 23.54
N GLU A 52 -0.18 1.60 24.12
CA GLU A 52 -0.46 0.45 25.00
C GLU A 52 -0.38 -0.88 24.25
N ILE A 53 -0.80 -0.92 22.99
CA ILE A 53 -0.59 -2.09 22.14
C ILE A 53 0.90 -2.27 21.89
N ALA A 54 1.62 -1.23 21.47
CA ALA A 54 3.05 -1.30 21.13
C ALA A 54 3.91 -1.81 22.31
N LYS A 55 3.58 -1.44 23.55
CA LYS A 55 4.24 -1.96 24.78
C LYS A 55 4.12 -3.47 24.94
N LYS A 56 3.06 -4.08 24.40
CA LYS A 56 2.76 -5.52 24.45
C LYS A 56 3.31 -6.31 23.26
N LYS A 57 4.21 -5.71 22.47
CA LYS A 57 4.85 -6.38 21.34
C LYS A 57 5.51 -7.68 21.80
N PRO A 58 5.14 -8.84 21.21
CA PRO A 58 5.73 -10.11 21.62
C PRO A 58 7.25 -10.08 21.44
N LYS A 59 7.99 -10.67 22.36
CA LYS A 59 9.45 -10.85 22.20
C LYS A 59 9.68 -12.08 21.33
N ALA A 60 10.64 -11.99 20.41
CA ALA A 60 11.09 -13.15 19.65
C ALA A 60 12.39 -13.67 20.29
N ALA A 61 12.45 -14.96 20.59
CA ALA A 61 13.68 -15.57 21.11
C ALA A 61 14.81 -15.51 20.06
N ASN A 62 14.44 -15.62 18.78
CA ASN A 62 15.34 -15.41 17.65
C ASN A 62 14.63 -14.62 16.53
N SER A 63 15.10 -13.41 16.26
CA SER A 63 14.55 -12.53 15.22
C SER A 63 14.69 -13.07 13.79
N SER A 64 15.51 -14.11 13.59
CA SER A 64 15.69 -14.79 12.31
C SER A 64 14.84 -16.06 12.14
N LYS A 65 14.26 -16.60 13.22
CA LYS A 65 13.50 -17.87 13.17
C LYS A 65 12.45 -17.93 14.29
N PHE A 66 11.20 -17.66 13.92
CA PHE A 66 10.04 -17.68 14.82
C PHE A 66 9.44 -19.08 14.92
N THR A 67 8.97 -19.48 16.10
CA THR A 67 8.09 -20.65 16.24
C THR A 67 6.69 -20.36 15.65
N ALA A 68 5.85 -21.39 15.54
CA ALA A 68 4.47 -21.22 15.09
C ALA A 68 3.67 -20.34 16.06
N GLU A 69 3.87 -20.52 17.36
CA GLU A 69 3.25 -19.75 18.44
C GLU A 69 3.73 -18.29 18.42
N GLU A 70 5.04 -18.05 18.31
CA GLU A 70 5.59 -16.69 18.20
C GLU A 70 5.05 -16.00 16.94
N SER A 71 5.01 -16.71 15.82
CA SER A 71 4.46 -16.19 14.56
C SER A 71 2.98 -15.82 14.71
N LYS A 72 2.18 -16.65 15.41
CA LYS A 72 0.77 -16.37 15.69
C LYS A 72 0.62 -15.14 16.58
N ALA A 73 1.35 -15.06 17.69
CA ALA A 73 1.32 -13.91 18.60
C ALA A 73 1.70 -12.60 17.90
N TYR A 74 2.73 -12.64 17.04
CA TYR A 74 3.12 -11.48 16.23
C TYR A 74 2.05 -11.08 15.21
N ARG A 75 1.40 -12.04 14.55
CA ARG A 75 0.28 -11.75 13.65
C ARG A 75 -0.88 -11.09 14.39
N GLU A 76 -1.29 -11.64 15.53
CA GLU A 76 -2.37 -11.07 16.34
C GLU A 76 -2.05 -9.67 16.84
N HIS A 77 -0.82 -9.44 17.30
CA HIS A 77 -0.34 -8.10 17.67
C HIS A 77 -0.40 -7.13 16.49
N TYR A 78 0.13 -7.54 15.34
CA TYR A 78 0.11 -6.74 14.12
C TYR A 78 -1.31 -6.37 13.68
N GLN A 79 -2.27 -7.30 13.77
CA GLN A 79 -3.67 -7.02 13.44
C GLN A 79 -4.29 -6.00 14.41
N LYS A 80 -3.97 -6.07 15.71
CA LYS A 80 -4.41 -5.07 16.70
C LYS A 80 -3.85 -3.68 16.41
N GLU A 81 -2.54 -3.59 16.11
CA GLU A 81 -1.91 -2.33 15.71
C GLU A 81 -2.52 -1.78 14.42
N LYS A 82 -2.71 -2.62 13.40
CA LYS A 82 -3.33 -2.24 12.12
C LYS A 82 -4.72 -1.68 12.33
N LYS A 83 -5.54 -2.32 13.18
CA LYS A 83 -6.89 -1.84 13.52
C LYS A 83 -6.85 -0.43 14.12
N VAL A 84 -6.01 -0.18 15.13
CA VAL A 84 -5.96 1.14 15.78
C VAL A 84 -5.35 2.20 14.88
N LYS A 85 -4.36 1.85 14.04
CA LYS A 85 -3.86 2.77 13.01
C LYS A 85 -4.98 3.17 12.06
N ASN A 86 -5.82 2.24 11.62
CA ASN A 86 -6.99 2.58 10.80
C ASN A 86 -7.98 3.48 11.54
N GLU A 87 -8.20 3.27 12.84
CA GLU A 87 -9.03 4.17 13.67
C GLU A 87 -8.45 5.59 13.74
N ILE A 88 -7.13 5.75 13.93
CA ILE A 88 -6.44 7.05 13.89
C ILE A 88 -6.61 7.71 12.53
N GLU A 89 -6.50 6.93 11.45
CA GLU A 89 -6.67 7.44 10.11
C GLU A 89 -8.09 7.99 9.92
N VAL A 90 -9.12 7.26 10.36
CA VAL A 90 -10.52 7.74 10.36
C VAL A 90 -10.69 9.00 11.22
N ALA A 91 -10.07 9.05 12.40
CA ALA A 91 -10.11 10.21 13.28
C ALA A 91 -9.49 11.45 12.62
N LYS A 92 -8.36 11.31 11.91
CA LYS A 92 -7.78 12.41 11.12
C LYS A 92 -8.78 13.00 10.12
N PHE A 93 -9.51 12.16 9.39
CA PHE A 93 -10.53 12.67 8.46
C PHE A 93 -11.71 13.34 9.18
N THR A 94 -12.12 12.81 10.32
CA THR A 94 -13.18 13.40 11.14
C THR A 94 -12.76 14.79 11.63
N PHE A 95 -11.54 14.94 12.13
CA PHE A 95 -10.99 16.23 12.55
C PHE A 95 -11.00 17.22 11.40
N ILE A 96 -10.50 16.80 10.23
CA ILE A 96 -10.46 17.62 9.02
C ILE A 96 -11.88 18.07 8.60
N GLU A 97 -12.88 17.18 8.67
CA GLU A 97 -14.27 17.48 8.31
C GLU A 97 -14.90 18.51 9.27
N GLN A 98 -14.62 18.39 10.56
CA GLN A 98 -15.11 19.30 11.59
C GLN A 98 -14.36 20.65 11.57
N ASN A 99 -13.13 20.67 11.07
CA ASN A 99 -12.21 21.80 11.17
C ASN A 99 -11.70 22.27 9.80
N LYS A 100 -12.60 22.43 8.82
CA LYS A 100 -12.26 22.74 7.41
C LYS A 100 -11.45 24.03 7.21
N ASN A 101 -11.53 24.97 8.16
CA ASN A 101 -10.82 26.25 8.13
C ASN A 101 -9.59 26.27 9.06
N ASN A 102 -9.32 25.19 9.79
CA ASN A 102 -8.15 25.08 10.67
C ASN A 102 -6.87 24.95 9.83
N LYS A 103 -5.81 25.68 10.18
CA LYS A 103 -4.55 25.70 9.43
C LYS A 103 -3.87 24.33 9.41
N TYR A 104 -4.01 23.54 10.47
CA TYR A 104 -3.45 22.19 10.56
C TYR A 104 -4.15 21.18 9.65
N THR A 105 -5.39 21.44 9.24
CA THR A 105 -6.09 20.63 8.23
C THR A 105 -5.28 20.53 6.93
N GLN A 106 -4.57 21.60 6.52
CA GLN A 106 -3.71 21.58 5.33
C GLN A 106 -2.51 20.64 5.48
N VAL A 107 -1.94 20.53 6.69
CA VAL A 107 -0.85 19.60 7.00
C VAL A 107 -1.34 18.17 6.87
N LEU A 108 -2.52 17.87 7.43
CA LEU A 108 -3.12 16.53 7.35
C LEU A 108 -3.45 16.15 5.89
N ILE A 109 -3.93 17.08 5.08
CA ILE A 109 -4.15 16.85 3.64
C ILE A 109 -2.82 16.49 2.96
N ASN A 110 -1.76 17.26 3.22
CA ASN A 110 -0.45 17.02 2.63
C ASN A 110 0.18 15.70 3.12
N GLU A 111 -0.03 15.31 4.39
CA GLU A 111 0.38 14.01 4.92
C GLU A 111 -0.26 12.88 4.10
N LYS A 112 -1.57 12.99 3.81
CA LYS A 112 -2.26 11.99 2.96
C LYS A 112 -1.64 11.95 1.58
N LEU A 113 -1.49 13.09 0.91
CA LEU A 113 -0.93 13.20 -0.44
C LEU A 113 0.40 12.47 -0.62
N ASN A 114 1.24 12.45 0.41
CA ASN A 114 2.56 11.84 0.37
C ASN A 114 2.62 10.40 0.93
N GLY A 115 1.47 9.82 1.32
CA GLY A 115 1.37 8.50 1.95
C GLY A 115 1.23 7.33 0.98
N ILE A 116 1.40 6.11 1.51
CA ILE A 116 1.06 4.86 0.79
C ILE A 116 -0.45 4.62 0.97
N TYR A 117 -1.18 4.47 -0.14
CA TYR A 117 -2.64 4.37 -0.12
C TYR A 117 -3.15 2.94 -0.24
N GLU A 118 -3.84 2.48 0.81
CA GLU A 118 -4.75 1.33 0.74
C GLU A 118 -6.12 1.79 0.20
N GLU A 119 -6.93 0.88 -0.35
CA GLU A 119 -8.26 1.23 -0.91
C GLU A 119 -9.18 1.94 0.10
N VAL A 120 -9.12 1.53 1.37
CA VAL A 120 -9.87 2.18 2.46
C VAL A 120 -9.48 3.65 2.59
N ASN A 121 -8.20 3.97 2.38
CA ASN A 121 -7.71 5.35 2.43
C ASN A 121 -8.26 6.14 1.23
N TYR A 122 -8.40 5.52 0.05
CA TYR A 122 -8.94 6.20 -1.14
C TYR A 122 -10.40 6.64 -0.97
N ASN A 123 -11.31 5.73 -0.59
CA ASN A 123 -12.74 6.07 -0.46
C ASN A 123 -12.98 7.19 0.55
N LEU A 124 -12.18 7.18 1.62
CA LEU A 124 -12.22 8.19 2.64
C LEU A 124 -11.65 9.53 2.15
N LEU A 125 -10.55 9.52 1.40
CA LEU A 125 -10.01 10.70 0.69
C LEU A 125 -11.02 11.30 -0.29
N GLU A 126 -11.70 10.46 -1.08
CA GLU A 126 -12.67 10.91 -2.08
C GLU A 126 -13.86 11.61 -1.42
N THR A 127 -14.40 10.99 -0.37
CA THR A 127 -15.49 11.57 0.44
C THR A 127 -15.06 12.90 1.06
N PHE A 128 -13.86 12.92 1.64
CA PHE A 128 -13.27 14.12 2.21
C PHE A 128 -13.14 15.24 1.17
N TYR A 129 -12.54 14.96 0.00
CA TYR A 129 -12.37 15.95 -1.06
C TYR A 129 -13.71 16.52 -1.53
N LYS A 130 -14.75 15.68 -1.66
CA LYS A 130 -16.10 16.14 -2.02
C LYS A 130 -16.64 17.16 -1.00
N GLY A 131 -16.37 16.93 0.29
CA GLY A 131 -16.78 17.80 1.40
C GLY A 131 -15.98 19.10 1.59
N LEU A 132 -14.89 19.31 0.83
CA LEU A 132 -14.10 20.56 0.89
C LEU A 132 -14.86 21.76 0.32
N SER A 133 -14.63 22.93 0.91
CA SER A 133 -15.07 24.23 0.38
C SER A 133 -14.40 24.55 -0.97
N GLN A 134 -14.98 25.45 -1.76
CA GLN A 134 -14.40 25.82 -3.06
C GLN A 134 -13.01 26.45 -2.93
N SER A 135 -12.78 27.28 -1.89
CA SER A 135 -11.47 27.84 -1.58
C SER A 135 -10.43 26.73 -1.37
N ASN A 136 -10.76 25.73 -0.54
CA ASN A 136 -9.87 24.59 -0.27
C ASN A 136 -9.63 23.71 -1.50
N LYS A 137 -10.64 23.48 -2.34
CA LYS A 137 -10.46 22.76 -3.63
C LYS A 137 -9.56 23.51 -4.61
N ASN A 138 -9.61 24.85 -4.60
CA ASN A 138 -8.81 25.70 -5.49
C ASN A 138 -7.36 25.92 -5.00
N SER A 139 -7.06 25.61 -3.73
CA SER A 139 -5.70 25.63 -3.19
C SER A 139 -4.77 24.67 -3.94
N GLU A 140 -3.46 24.86 -3.82
CA GLU A 140 -2.46 23.96 -4.42
C GLU A 140 -2.65 22.51 -3.97
N ASN A 141 -2.86 22.30 -2.67
CA ASN A 141 -3.10 20.96 -2.11
C ASN A 141 -4.44 20.36 -2.56
N GLY A 142 -5.49 21.19 -2.67
CA GLY A 142 -6.79 20.77 -3.21
C GLY A 142 -6.69 20.28 -4.65
N LYS A 143 -5.93 20.98 -5.50
CA LYS A 143 -5.68 20.57 -6.89
C LYS A 143 -4.85 19.29 -7.00
N LYS A 144 -3.82 19.15 -6.16
CA LYS A 144 -3.01 17.91 -6.08
C LYS A 144 -3.87 16.71 -5.66
N LEU A 145 -4.77 16.90 -4.70
CA LEU A 145 -5.70 15.87 -4.25
C LEU A 145 -6.72 15.49 -5.34
N ASP A 146 -7.27 16.47 -6.04
CA ASP A 146 -8.17 16.22 -7.18
C ASP A 146 -7.47 15.40 -8.28
N ALA A 147 -6.26 15.79 -8.67
CA ALA A 147 -5.46 15.07 -9.66
C ALA A 147 -5.18 13.64 -9.21
N PHE A 148 -4.74 13.45 -7.96
CA PHE A 148 -4.54 12.13 -7.37
C PHE A 148 -5.82 11.28 -7.41
N LEU A 149 -6.97 11.84 -7.01
CA LEU A 149 -8.24 11.12 -6.98
C LEU A 149 -8.70 10.69 -8.37
N LYS A 150 -8.52 11.55 -9.37
CA LYS A 150 -8.81 11.27 -10.78
C LYS A 150 -7.92 10.18 -11.33
N GLU A 151 -6.61 10.23 -11.06
CA GLU A 151 -5.67 9.20 -11.51
C GLU A 151 -5.97 7.86 -10.84
N TYR A 152 -6.18 7.84 -9.52
CA TYR A 152 -6.43 6.62 -8.76
C TYR A 152 -7.81 6.01 -9.08
N ALA A 153 -8.78 6.79 -9.56
CA ALA A 153 -10.08 6.27 -9.98
C ALA A 153 -9.99 5.16 -11.05
N SER A 154 -8.92 5.14 -11.84
CA SER A 154 -8.66 4.09 -12.84
C SER A 154 -8.21 2.75 -12.23
N VAL A 155 -7.80 2.75 -10.95
CA VAL A 155 -7.21 1.59 -10.26
C VAL A 155 -7.86 1.30 -8.90
N LYS A 156 -9.02 1.89 -8.64
CA LYS A 156 -9.86 1.57 -7.48
C LYS A 156 -10.61 0.25 -7.68
N ILE A 157 -11.12 -0.33 -6.60
CA ILE A 157 -11.98 -1.52 -6.70
C ILE A 157 -13.24 -1.14 -7.50
N GLY A 158 -13.59 -2.01 -8.46
CA GLY A 158 -14.65 -1.80 -9.44
C GLY A 158 -14.18 -1.14 -10.74
N ALA A 159 -12.99 -0.55 -10.78
CA ALA A 159 -12.46 0.04 -12.01
C ALA A 159 -12.09 -1.05 -13.02
N LYS A 160 -12.34 -0.75 -14.31
CA LYS A 160 -11.96 -1.63 -15.42
C LYS A 160 -10.54 -1.34 -15.85
N VAL A 161 -9.71 -2.37 -15.87
CA VAL A 161 -8.30 -2.28 -16.29
C VAL A 161 -8.23 -2.22 -17.81
N ALA A 162 -7.45 -1.28 -18.33
CA ALA A 162 -7.17 -1.20 -19.76
C ALA A 162 -6.34 -2.41 -20.22
N ASP A 163 -6.54 -2.86 -21.46
CA ASP A 163 -5.69 -3.92 -22.00
C ASP A 163 -4.24 -3.43 -22.10
N PHE A 164 -3.29 -4.33 -21.87
CA PHE A 164 -1.87 -4.07 -22.00
C PHE A 164 -1.20 -5.28 -22.64
N SER A 165 -0.04 -5.06 -23.27
CA SER A 165 0.75 -6.12 -23.88
C SER A 165 2.19 -6.08 -23.38
N LEU A 166 2.68 -7.22 -22.89
CA LEU A 166 4.08 -7.41 -22.50
C LEU A 166 4.62 -8.71 -23.10
N PRO A 167 5.94 -8.80 -23.36
CA PRO A 167 6.53 -10.04 -23.81
C PRO A 167 6.65 -11.04 -22.66
N ASP A 168 6.42 -12.32 -22.97
CA ASP A 168 6.71 -13.44 -22.09
C ASP A 168 8.18 -13.87 -22.11
N THR A 169 8.53 -14.94 -21.39
CA THR A 169 9.89 -15.49 -21.34
C THR A 169 10.43 -15.99 -22.69
N LYS A 170 9.56 -16.16 -23.69
CA LYS A 170 9.90 -16.51 -25.08
C LYS A 170 9.84 -15.31 -26.01
N LYS A 171 9.73 -14.09 -25.46
CA LYS A 171 9.59 -12.81 -26.20
C LYS A 171 8.31 -12.71 -27.02
N LYS A 172 7.32 -13.59 -26.79
CA LYS A 172 6.02 -13.50 -27.44
C LYS A 172 5.16 -12.48 -26.69
N GLN A 173 4.52 -11.58 -27.44
CA GLN A 173 3.59 -10.61 -26.88
C GLN A 173 2.33 -11.31 -26.35
N GLN A 174 1.97 -10.97 -25.11
CA GLN A 174 0.80 -11.48 -24.42
C GLN A 174 -0.03 -10.30 -23.92
N THR A 175 -1.34 -10.33 -24.20
CA THR A 175 -2.24 -9.29 -23.72
C THR A 175 -2.96 -9.70 -22.45
N LEU A 176 -3.38 -8.72 -21.64
CA LEU A 176 -4.17 -8.99 -20.44
C LEU A 176 -5.46 -9.74 -20.79
N TYR A 177 -6.22 -9.22 -21.76
CA TYR A 177 -7.56 -9.73 -22.06
C TYR A 177 -7.56 -11.13 -22.67
N ASN A 178 -6.51 -11.51 -23.41
CA ASN A 178 -6.35 -12.88 -23.91
C ASN A 178 -6.01 -13.91 -22.82
N ASN A 179 -5.60 -13.43 -21.64
CA ASN A 179 -5.12 -14.26 -20.54
C ASN A 179 -6.02 -14.17 -19.29
N LEU A 180 -7.21 -13.57 -19.41
CA LEU A 180 -8.19 -13.51 -18.32
C LEU A 180 -8.76 -14.90 -17.98
N GLY A 181 -8.90 -15.17 -16.69
CA GLY A 181 -9.61 -16.33 -16.15
C GLY A 181 -11.00 -15.95 -15.62
N LYS A 182 -11.59 -16.85 -14.82
CA LYS A 182 -12.77 -16.49 -14.00
C LYS A 182 -12.38 -15.38 -13.02
N TYR A 183 -11.20 -15.51 -12.44
CA TYR A 183 -10.47 -14.45 -11.77
C TYR A 183 -9.00 -14.50 -12.17
N THR A 184 -8.37 -13.34 -12.29
CA THR A 184 -6.96 -13.20 -12.66
C THR A 184 -6.22 -12.39 -11.60
N ILE A 185 -5.10 -12.89 -11.11
CA ILE A 185 -4.18 -12.09 -10.29
C ILE A 185 -3.13 -11.47 -11.20
N ILE A 186 -3.02 -10.15 -11.20
CA ILE A 186 -1.83 -9.44 -11.66
C ILE A 186 -0.86 -9.37 -10.47
N TYR A 187 0.30 -9.99 -10.59
CA TYR A 187 1.29 -10.11 -9.52
C TYR A 187 2.60 -9.41 -9.87
N PHE A 188 2.90 -8.30 -9.19
CA PHE A 188 4.15 -7.56 -9.37
C PHE A 188 5.24 -8.11 -8.46
N TRP A 189 6.38 -8.50 -9.04
CA TRP A 189 7.46 -9.16 -8.32
C TRP A 189 8.82 -8.94 -9.01
N ALA A 190 9.91 -9.43 -8.40
CA ALA A 190 11.22 -9.49 -9.03
C ALA A 190 12.07 -10.61 -8.40
N SER A 191 13.06 -11.12 -9.14
CA SER A 191 13.93 -12.19 -8.66
C SER A 191 14.77 -11.80 -7.44
N TRP A 192 15.19 -10.52 -7.38
CA TRP A 192 15.98 -9.92 -6.31
C TRP A 192 15.14 -9.48 -5.09
N CYS A 193 13.81 -9.52 -5.20
CA CYS A 193 12.90 -9.11 -4.14
C CYS A 193 12.72 -10.21 -3.09
N ALA A 194 13.48 -10.16 -1.99
CA ALA A 194 13.42 -11.17 -0.93
C ALA A 194 11.99 -11.40 -0.35
N PRO A 195 11.16 -10.36 -0.09
CA PRO A 195 9.77 -10.58 0.31
C PRO A 195 8.93 -11.30 -0.74
N CYS A 196 9.15 -11.02 -2.03
CA CYS A 196 8.47 -11.71 -3.13
C CYS A 196 8.85 -13.20 -3.15
N ARG A 197 10.14 -13.50 -3.01
CA ARG A 197 10.67 -14.88 -2.93
C ARG A 197 10.07 -15.65 -1.75
N LYS A 198 9.82 -14.98 -0.63
CA LYS A 198 9.17 -15.57 0.56
C LYS A 198 7.69 -15.87 0.32
N GLU A 199 6.99 -15.05 -0.48
CA GLU A 199 5.58 -15.26 -0.83
C GLU A 199 5.36 -16.25 -1.98
N ASN A 200 6.36 -16.47 -2.85
CA ASN A 200 6.23 -17.36 -4.01
C ASN A 200 5.72 -18.78 -3.66
N PRO A 201 6.19 -19.47 -2.60
CA PRO A 201 5.65 -20.77 -2.21
C PRO A 201 4.15 -20.74 -1.89
N ASN A 202 3.67 -19.66 -1.24
CA ASN A 202 2.25 -19.46 -0.96
C ASN A 202 1.46 -19.27 -2.26
N THR A 203 1.96 -18.42 -3.18
CA THR A 203 1.35 -18.20 -4.50
C THR A 203 1.28 -19.49 -5.32
N VAL A 204 2.32 -20.34 -5.27
CA VAL A 204 2.32 -21.67 -5.91
C VAL A 204 1.23 -22.57 -5.34
N ALA A 205 1.09 -22.61 -4.01
CA ALA A 205 0.05 -23.41 -3.35
C ALA A 205 -1.36 -22.92 -3.74
N LEU A 206 -1.59 -21.60 -3.74
CA LEU A 206 -2.85 -20.99 -4.16
C LEU A 206 -3.16 -21.30 -5.63
N PHE A 207 -2.19 -21.15 -6.52
CA PHE A 207 -2.37 -21.46 -7.94
C PHE A 207 -2.74 -22.94 -8.14
N LYS A 208 -2.05 -23.87 -7.46
CA LYS A 208 -2.38 -25.29 -7.51
C LYS A 208 -3.81 -25.57 -7.02
N LYS A 209 -4.25 -24.91 -5.94
CA LYS A 209 -5.60 -25.07 -5.35
C LYS A 209 -6.71 -24.56 -6.28
N TYR A 210 -6.50 -23.45 -6.99
CA TYR A 210 -7.59 -22.75 -7.69
C TYR A 210 -7.47 -22.71 -9.23
N LYS A 211 -6.36 -23.12 -9.85
CA LYS A 211 -6.21 -23.06 -11.32
C LYS A 211 -7.32 -23.79 -12.07
N ASN A 212 -7.72 -24.96 -11.57
CA ASN A 212 -8.79 -25.77 -12.16
C ASN A 212 -10.19 -25.20 -11.85
N LYS A 213 -10.30 -24.22 -10.95
CA LYS A 213 -11.53 -23.48 -10.64
C LYS A 213 -11.64 -22.18 -11.44
N GLY A 214 -10.68 -21.91 -12.33
CA GLY A 214 -10.66 -20.72 -13.19
C GLY A 214 -9.75 -19.60 -12.72
N LEU A 215 -8.87 -19.83 -11.73
CA LEU A 215 -7.81 -18.87 -11.39
C LEU A 215 -6.74 -18.81 -12.49
N LYS A 216 -6.40 -17.60 -12.92
CA LYS A 216 -5.20 -17.30 -13.70
C LYS A 216 -4.29 -16.38 -12.88
N ILE A 217 -2.99 -16.45 -13.14
CA ILE A 217 -2.01 -15.51 -12.60
C ILE A 217 -1.19 -15.00 -13.78
N ILE A 218 -1.04 -13.68 -13.85
CA ILE A 218 -0.17 -12.96 -14.77
C ILE A 218 0.83 -12.21 -13.89
N ALA A 219 2.07 -12.67 -13.86
CA ALA A 219 3.11 -12.05 -13.07
C ALA A 219 3.92 -11.07 -13.93
N ILE A 220 4.03 -9.83 -13.46
CA ILE A 220 4.81 -8.77 -14.08
C ILE A 220 6.11 -8.65 -13.29
N SER A 221 7.23 -9.00 -13.93
CA SER A 221 8.54 -8.91 -13.30
C SER A 221 9.18 -7.54 -13.51
N LEU A 222 9.77 -7.03 -12.42
CA LEU A 222 10.64 -5.85 -12.36
C LEU A 222 12.13 -6.27 -12.36
N ASP A 223 12.45 -7.43 -12.93
CA ASP A 223 13.84 -7.77 -13.24
C ASP A 223 14.37 -6.88 -14.38
N THR A 224 15.69 -6.71 -14.43
CA THR A 224 16.40 -6.11 -15.58
C THR A 224 17.34 -7.12 -16.24
N ASP A 225 17.57 -8.26 -15.60
CA ASP A 225 18.36 -9.37 -16.09
C ASP A 225 17.43 -10.53 -16.50
N GLU A 226 17.40 -10.83 -17.80
CA GLU A 226 16.54 -11.87 -18.37
C GLU A 226 16.85 -13.26 -17.81
N GLN A 227 18.14 -13.57 -17.59
CA GLN A 227 18.58 -14.88 -17.15
C GLN A 227 18.25 -15.09 -15.67
N GLN A 228 18.46 -14.07 -14.82
CA GLN A 228 18.11 -14.13 -13.41
C GLN A 228 16.60 -14.31 -13.21
N TRP A 229 15.80 -13.60 -14.00
CA TRP A 229 14.35 -13.75 -14.04
C TRP A 229 13.94 -15.18 -14.37
N LYS A 230 14.44 -15.73 -15.49
CA LYS A 230 14.15 -17.09 -15.95
C LYS A 230 14.61 -18.16 -14.96
N ASN A 231 15.84 -18.07 -14.46
CA ASN A 231 16.38 -19.00 -13.47
C ASN A 231 15.54 -19.00 -12.19
N THR A 232 15.03 -17.85 -11.78
CA THR A 232 14.20 -17.74 -10.58
C THR A 232 12.80 -18.30 -10.80
N ILE A 233 12.21 -18.10 -11.97
CA ILE A 233 10.95 -18.75 -12.35
C ILE A 233 11.05 -20.26 -12.22
N GLU A 234 12.13 -20.85 -12.75
CA GLU A 234 12.37 -22.29 -12.70
C GLU A 234 12.61 -22.76 -11.26
N LYS A 235 13.50 -22.10 -10.54
CA LYS A 235 13.87 -22.43 -9.16
C LYS A 235 12.68 -22.36 -8.19
N ASP A 236 11.80 -21.39 -8.36
CA ASP A 236 10.63 -21.21 -7.50
C ASP A 236 9.36 -21.90 -8.04
N HIS A 237 9.48 -22.62 -9.17
CA HIS A 237 8.38 -23.35 -9.80
C HIS A 237 7.16 -22.49 -10.17
N LEU A 238 7.41 -21.27 -10.68
CA LEU A 238 6.37 -20.30 -11.01
C LEU A 238 5.70 -20.60 -12.37
N SER A 239 4.81 -21.59 -12.37
CA SER A 239 4.21 -22.20 -13.57
C SER A 239 3.11 -21.39 -14.29
N TRP A 240 2.84 -20.16 -13.87
CA TRP A 240 1.84 -19.27 -14.49
C TRP A 240 2.49 -18.31 -15.50
N LEU A 241 1.70 -17.44 -16.14
CA LEU A 241 2.20 -16.53 -17.16
C LEU A 241 3.15 -15.49 -16.54
N GLN A 242 4.35 -15.38 -17.10
CA GLN A 242 5.41 -14.48 -16.65
C GLN A 242 5.70 -13.47 -17.76
N LEU A 243 5.55 -12.18 -17.46
CA LEU A 243 5.73 -11.07 -18.40
C LEU A 243 6.74 -10.06 -17.86
N SER A 244 7.55 -9.45 -18.72
CA SER A 244 8.43 -8.35 -18.33
C SER A 244 8.98 -7.60 -19.55
N ASN A 245 9.09 -6.28 -19.48
CA ASN A 245 9.90 -5.50 -20.42
C ASN A 245 11.38 -5.39 -20.00
N LEU A 246 11.77 -6.02 -18.90
CA LEU A 246 13.09 -5.93 -18.29
C LEU A 246 13.52 -4.50 -17.91
N LYS A 247 12.55 -3.66 -17.54
CA LYS A 247 12.76 -2.23 -17.23
C LYS A 247 12.88 -1.92 -15.74
N GLY A 248 12.80 -2.92 -14.87
CA GLY A 248 12.79 -2.71 -13.43
C GLY A 248 11.70 -1.75 -12.99
N TRP A 249 12.05 -0.77 -12.15
CA TRP A 249 11.14 0.27 -11.67
C TRP A 249 10.68 1.26 -12.75
N ASN A 250 11.28 1.23 -13.95
CA ASN A 250 10.86 2.04 -15.09
C ASN A 250 9.78 1.35 -15.94
N GLU A 251 9.20 0.23 -15.47
CA GLU A 251 8.08 -0.43 -16.11
C GLU A 251 6.83 0.49 -16.10
N PRO A 252 6.30 0.90 -17.27
CA PRO A 252 5.15 1.82 -17.34
C PRO A 252 3.91 1.34 -16.58
N LEU A 253 3.68 0.03 -16.50
CA LEU A 253 2.56 -0.51 -15.74
C LEU A 253 2.62 -0.19 -14.24
N LEU A 254 3.80 0.04 -13.66
CA LEU A 254 3.90 0.42 -12.25
C LEU A 254 3.24 1.77 -11.98
N GLN A 255 3.41 2.73 -12.90
CA GLN A 255 2.77 4.03 -12.79
C GLN A 255 1.26 3.92 -13.01
N HIS A 256 0.84 3.10 -13.99
CA HIS A 256 -0.58 2.84 -14.24
C HIS A 256 -1.27 2.29 -12.99
N PHE A 257 -0.72 1.23 -12.40
CA PHE A 257 -1.27 0.55 -11.21
C PHE A 257 -0.88 1.19 -9.88
N LYS A 258 -0.20 2.35 -9.89
CA LYS A 258 0.29 3.06 -8.70
C LYS A 258 1.09 2.17 -7.74
N ILE A 259 1.95 1.32 -8.31
CA ILE A 259 2.80 0.37 -7.59
C ILE A 259 4.07 1.07 -7.11
N THR A 260 4.20 1.25 -5.80
CA THR A 260 5.38 1.84 -5.16
C THR A 260 6.20 0.83 -4.36
N SER A 261 5.72 -0.42 -4.26
CA SER A 261 6.41 -1.51 -3.58
C SER A 261 5.97 -2.86 -4.14
N ILE A 262 6.83 -3.86 -3.97
CA ILE A 262 6.57 -5.27 -4.33
C ILE A 262 6.89 -6.18 -3.14
N PRO A 263 6.20 -7.33 -2.99
CA PRO A 263 5.18 -7.87 -3.89
C PRO A 263 3.85 -7.13 -3.81
N LYS A 264 3.13 -7.06 -4.93
CA LYS A 264 1.76 -6.52 -4.99
C LYS A 264 0.86 -7.43 -5.81
N ALA A 265 -0.35 -7.69 -5.33
CA ALA A 265 -1.37 -8.46 -6.02
C ALA A 265 -2.61 -7.59 -6.29
N ILE A 266 -3.12 -7.68 -7.51
CA ILE A 266 -4.40 -7.10 -7.93
C ILE A 266 -5.24 -8.22 -8.53
N ILE A 267 -6.47 -8.40 -8.05
CA ILE A 267 -7.39 -9.44 -8.52
C ILE A 267 -8.41 -8.82 -9.44
N LEU A 268 -8.56 -9.39 -10.62
CA LEU A 268 -9.54 -9.01 -11.64
C LEU A 268 -10.64 -10.07 -11.77
N ASP A 269 -11.86 -9.64 -12.10
CA ASP A 269 -12.90 -10.54 -12.61
C ASP A 269 -12.70 -10.87 -14.11
N LYS A 270 -13.56 -11.75 -14.64
CA LYS A 270 -13.55 -12.15 -16.06
C LYS A 270 -13.76 -11.01 -17.07
N LYS A 271 -14.22 -9.84 -16.64
CA LYS A 271 -14.44 -8.65 -17.47
C LYS A 271 -13.28 -7.65 -17.38
N GLY A 272 -12.26 -7.95 -16.57
CA GLY A 272 -11.11 -7.09 -16.32
C GLY A 272 -11.35 -6.02 -15.26
N ASN A 273 -12.39 -6.14 -14.42
CA ASN A 273 -12.62 -5.20 -13.32
C ASN A 273 -11.85 -5.60 -12.07
N ILE A 274 -11.26 -4.64 -11.35
CA ILE A 274 -10.57 -4.87 -10.08
C ILE A 274 -11.59 -5.27 -9.02
N VAL A 275 -11.42 -6.44 -8.40
CA VAL A 275 -12.29 -6.93 -7.31
C VAL A 275 -11.59 -6.97 -5.95
N ALA A 276 -10.25 -6.95 -5.95
CA ALA A 276 -9.44 -6.82 -4.75
C ALA A 276 -8.02 -6.38 -5.11
N LYS A 277 -7.30 -5.80 -4.14
CA LYS A 277 -5.87 -5.49 -4.27
C LYS A 277 -5.20 -5.52 -2.90
N ASP A 278 -3.87 -5.52 -2.90
CA ASP A 278 -3.03 -5.33 -1.72
C ASP A 278 -3.12 -6.46 -0.69
N LEU A 279 -3.54 -7.64 -1.15
CA LEU A 279 -3.65 -8.85 -0.34
C LEU A 279 -2.40 -9.71 -0.48
N LYS A 280 -1.99 -10.36 0.61
CA LYS A 280 -0.88 -11.31 0.68
C LYS A 280 -1.15 -12.36 1.75
N GLY A 281 -0.38 -13.45 1.77
CA GLY A 281 -0.53 -14.48 2.80
C GLY A 281 -1.96 -15.02 2.91
N GLU A 282 -2.45 -15.06 4.16
CA GLU A 282 -3.78 -15.56 4.52
C GLU A 282 -4.92 -14.69 3.95
N ASP A 283 -4.75 -13.36 3.91
CA ASP A 283 -5.77 -12.45 3.37
C ASP A 283 -6.05 -12.72 1.89
N LEU A 284 -5.00 -13.01 1.11
CA LEU A 284 -5.13 -13.40 -0.29
C LEU A 284 -5.81 -14.76 -0.42
N SER A 285 -5.43 -15.74 0.42
CA SER A 285 -6.07 -17.06 0.43
C SER A 285 -7.56 -16.96 0.72
N ASN A 286 -7.94 -16.24 1.77
CA ASN A 286 -9.32 -16.06 2.19
C ASN A 286 -10.15 -15.39 1.11
N LYS A 287 -9.59 -14.37 0.43
CA LYS A 287 -10.28 -13.73 -0.70
C LYS A 287 -10.48 -14.70 -1.87
N LEU A 288 -9.50 -15.54 -2.18
CA LEU A 288 -9.67 -16.56 -3.21
C LEU A 288 -10.68 -17.65 -2.81
N ASP A 289 -10.74 -18.02 -1.53
CA ASP A 289 -11.79 -18.93 -1.02
C ASP A 289 -13.19 -18.30 -1.17
N GLU A 290 -13.34 -17.00 -0.90
CA GLU A 290 -14.60 -16.28 -1.14
C GLU A 290 -15.02 -16.30 -2.61
N LEU A 291 -14.07 -16.02 -3.53
CA LEU A 291 -14.33 -15.86 -4.97
C LEU A 291 -14.44 -17.19 -5.73
N LEU A 292 -13.67 -18.21 -5.32
CA LEU A 292 -13.48 -19.47 -6.06
C LEU A 292 -13.74 -20.72 -5.21
N GLY A 293 -14.04 -20.56 -3.91
CA GLY A 293 -14.31 -21.68 -3.00
C GLY A 293 -15.72 -22.24 -3.12
N LYS A 294 -16.71 -21.43 -3.53
CA LYS A 294 -18.09 -21.88 -3.71
C LYS A 294 -18.20 -22.79 -4.95
N LYS A 295 -18.71 -24.01 -4.73
CA LYS A 295 -19.12 -24.96 -5.77
C LYS A 295 -20.41 -24.49 -6.43
#